data_AF-A0AAW2IPA6-F1
#
_entry.id   AF-A0AAW2IPA6-F1
#
_cell.length_a   1.000
_cell.length_b   1.000
_cell.length_c   1.000
_cell.angle_alpha   90.00
_cell.angle_beta   90.00
_cell.angle_gamma   90.00
#
_symmetry.space_group_name_H-M   'P 1'
#
loop_
_entity.id
_entity.type
_entity.pdbx_description
1 polymer ?
#
loop_
_entity_poly.entity_id
_entity_poly.type
_entity_poly.pdbx_seq_one_letter_code
_entity_poly.pdbx_strand_id
1 'polypeptide(L)' 'MLPLHPMELFDGRRMVGSVFGDFKGKSQLPHFANQCIQGVVKVDEFITHEMPFSKINEALKLLIEGKSLRCLLHL' A
#
# COMPACT_ATOMS: atom_id res chain seq x y z
N MET A 1 -2.79 -23.80 10.42
CA MET A 1 -2.09 -23.39 11.66
C MET A 1 -1.12 -22.28 11.28
N LEU A 2 -1.07 -21.19 12.05
CA LEU A 2 -0.03 -20.19 11.86
C LEU A 2 1.34 -20.84 12.13
N PRO A 3 2.37 -20.57 11.31
CA PRO A 3 3.72 -21.12 11.49
C PRO A 3 4.46 -20.39 12.63
N LEU A 4 3.86 -20.34 13.82
CA LEU A 4 4.44 -19.71 15.01
C LEU A 4 4.45 -20.71 16.16
N HIS A 5 5.63 -20.94 16.73
CA HIS A 5 5.75 -21.75 17.93
C HIS A 5 5.35 -20.91 19.16
N PRO A 6 4.42 -21.35 20.03
CA PRO A 6 3.91 -20.53 21.14
C PRO A 6 4.99 -20.02 22.10
N MET A 7 6.09 -20.75 22.28
CA MET A 7 7.21 -20.31 23.13
C MET A 7 7.83 -18.99 22.68
N GLU A 8 7.77 -18.66 21.39
CA GLU A 8 8.33 -17.39 20.91
C GLU A 8 7.63 -16.16 21.50
N LEU A 9 6.33 -16.26 21.82
CA LEU A 9 5.60 -15.19 22.50
C LEU A 9 5.94 -15.13 23.99
N PHE A 10 6.16 -16.29 24.62
CA PHE A 10 6.61 -16.36 26.02
C PHE A 10 8.04 -15.82 26.20
N ASP A 11 8.91 -16.02 25.20
CA ASP A 11 10.27 -15.47 25.15
C ASP A 11 10.30 -13.96 24.83
N GLY A 12 9.12 -13.32 24.71
CA GLY A 12 8.99 -11.86 24.63
C GLY A 12 8.74 -11.31 23.22
N ARG A 13 8.58 -12.14 22.18
CA ARG A 13 8.12 -11.65 20.87
C ARG A 13 6.65 -11.23 20.96
N ARG A 14 6.26 -10.25 20.14
CA ARG A 14 4.89 -9.73 20.08
C ARG A 14 4.40 -9.78 18.63
N MET A 15 3.15 -10.21 18.46
CA MET A 15 2.43 -10.06 17.19
C MET A 15 1.58 -8.80 17.28
N VAL A 16 1.85 -7.83 16.40
CA VAL A 16 1.11 -6.57 16.33
C VAL A 16 0.47 -6.47 14.95
N GLY A 17 -0.83 -6.19 14.92
CA GLY A 17 -1.56 -5.88 13.70
C GLY A 17 -1.71 -4.37 13.53
N SER A 18 -1.91 -3.94 12.29
CA SER A 18 -2.21 -2.55 11.99
C SER A 18 -3.28 -2.49 10.91
N VAL A 19 -4.22 -1.54 11.05
CA VAL A 19 -5.22 -1.23 10.03
C VAL A 19 -4.84 0.14 9.47
N PHE A 20 -4.65 0.22 8.14
CA PHE A 20 -4.25 1.45 7.46
C PHE A 20 -2.94 2.07 8.01
N GLY A 21 -2.02 1.25 8.52
CA GLY A 21 -0.76 1.75 9.09
C GLY A 21 -0.91 2.49 10.43
N ASP A 22 -2.00 2.27 11.16
CA ASP A 22 -2.36 2.95 12.42
C ASP A 22 -2.57 4.46 12.24
N PHE A 23 -3.02 4.83 11.04
CA PHE A 23 -3.06 6.20 10.60
C PHE A 23 -4.46 6.81 10.74
N LYS A 24 -4.54 7.96 11.38
CA LYS A 24 -5.78 8.73 11.57
C LYS A 24 -6.08 9.55 10.32
N GLY A 25 -6.94 9.01 9.47
CA GLY A 25 -7.24 9.57 8.15
C GLY A 25 -7.63 11.06 8.12
N LYS A 26 -8.36 11.58 9.12
CA LYS A 26 -8.75 13.01 9.11
C LYS A 26 -7.63 13.96 9.54
N SER A 27 -6.89 13.61 10.59
CA SER A 27 -5.91 14.51 11.20
C SER A 27 -4.50 14.35 10.62
N GLN A 28 -4.12 13.15 10.20
CA GLN A 28 -2.75 12.87 9.76
C GLN A 28 -2.60 12.88 8.23
N LEU A 29 -3.65 12.58 7.46
CA LEU A 29 -3.56 12.45 5.99
C LEU A 29 -3.13 13.74 5.27
N PRO A 30 -3.63 14.93 5.63
CA PRO A 30 -3.18 16.16 5.01
C PRO A 30 -1.68 16.39 5.22
N HIS A 31 -1.16 16.04 6.40
CA HIS A 31 0.27 16.16 6.69
C HIS A 31 1.10 15.19 5.84
N PHE A 32 0.66 13.94 5.70
CA PHE A 32 1.33 12.96 4.85
C PHE A 32 1.28 13.34 3.37
N ALA A 33 0.16 13.85 2.87
CA ALA A 33 0.07 14.36 1.50
C ALA A 33 1.09 15.49 1.24
N ASN A 34 1.26 16.41 2.20
CA ASN A 34 2.27 17.45 2.10
C ASN A 34 3.70 16.87 2.07
N GLN A 35 3.99 15.80 2.83
CA GLN A 35 5.28 15.12 2.78
C GLN A 35 5.54 14.46 1.41
N CYS A 36 4.50 13.91 0.77
CA CYS A 36 4.61 13.38 -0.59
C CYS A 36 4.95 14.48 -1.60
N ILE A 37 4.25 15.62 -1.52
CA ILE A 37 4.48 16.77 -2.41
C ILE A 37 5.87 17.37 -2.20
N GLN A 38 6.35 17.43 -0.96
CA GLN A 38 7.70 17.89 -0.61
C GLN A 38 8.81 16.90 -1.03
N GLY A 39 8.45 15.73 -1.58
CA GLY A 39 9.39 14.70 -2.00
C GLY A 39 10.04 13.93 -0.85
N VAL A 40 9.55 14.11 0.38
CA VAL A 40 10.00 13.32 1.56
C VAL A 40 9.56 11.87 1.39
N VAL A 41 8.36 11.66 0.84
CA VAL A 41 7.84 10.34 0.48
C VAL A 41 7.67 10.28 -1.02
N LYS A 42 8.42 9.40 -1.68
CA LYS A 42 8.37 9.24 -3.13
C LYS A 42 7.24 8.30 -3.53
N VAL A 43 6.07 8.85 -3.83
CA VAL A 43 4.91 8.06 -4.24
C VAL A 43 4.97 7.70 -5.73
N ASP A 44 5.56 8.57 -6.55
CA ASP A 44 5.56 8.43 -8.01
C ASP A 44 6.34 7.19 -8.48
N GLU A 45 7.36 6.77 -7.74
CA GLU A 45 8.16 5.56 -8.05
C GLU A 45 7.33 4.27 -7.99
N PHE A 46 6.17 4.28 -7.31
CA PHE A 46 5.27 3.13 -7.26
C PHE A 46 4.34 3.03 -8.47
N ILE A 47 4.18 4.10 -9.25
CA ILE A 47 3.32 4.14 -10.42
C ILE A 47 4.06 3.49 -11.59
N THR A 48 3.60 2.30 -11.99
CA THR A 48 4.24 1.52 -13.06
C THR A 48 3.53 1.60 -14.39
N HIS A 49 2.23 1.89 -14.37
CA HIS A 49 1.37 1.89 -15.54
C HIS A 49 0.39 3.06 -15.44
N GLU A 50 0.08 3.67 -16.57
CA GLU A 50 -0.95 4.70 -16.70
C GLU A 50 -1.83 4.36 -17.90
N MET A 51 -3.15 4.41 -17.72
CA MET A 51 -4.10 4.11 -18.78
C MET A 51 -5.46 4.80 -18.55
N PRO A 52 -6.28 4.98 -19.60
CA PRO A 52 -7.63 5.50 -19.43
C PRO A 52 -8.54 4.52 -18.68
N PHE A 53 -9.54 5.04 -17.97
CA PHE A 53 -10.50 4.28 -17.19
C PHE A 53 -11.30 3.29 -18.04
N SER A 54 -11.50 3.58 -19.33
CA SER A 54 -12.09 2.66 -20.30
C SER A 54 -11.36 1.31 -20.41
N LYS A 55 -10.07 1.27 -20.02
CA LYS A 55 -9.23 0.05 -20.01
C LYS A 55 -9.12 -0.62 -18.64
N ILE A 56 -10.04 -0.38 -17.71
CA ILE A 56 -10.00 -0.94 -16.35
C ILE A 56 -9.78 -2.47 -16.30
N ASN A 57 -10.35 -3.22 -17.24
CA ASN A 57 -10.17 -4.67 -17.32
C ASN A 57 -8.72 -5.08 -17.62
N GLU A 58 -8.01 -4.29 -18.44
CA GLU A 58 -6.59 -4.49 -18.73
C GLU A 58 -5.74 -4.21 -17.48
N ALA A 59 -6.05 -3.14 -16.73
CA ALA A 59 -5.39 -2.83 -15.46
C ALA A 59 -5.55 -3.96 -14.43
N LEU A 60 -6.75 -4.52 -14.30
CA LEU A 60 -7.01 -5.65 -13.39
C LEU A 60 -6.26 -6.91 -13.81
N LYS A 61 -6.15 -7.18 -15.12
CA LYS A 61 -5.36 -8.29 -15.64
C LYS A 61 -3.88 -8.14 -15.28
N LEU A 62 -3.31 -6.95 -15.44
CA LEU A 62 -1.92 -6.66 -15.06
C LEU A 62 -1.66 -6.85 -13.56
N LEU A 63 -2.64 -6.52 -12.71
CA LEU A 63 -2.56 -6.75 -11.27
C LEU A 63 -2.51 -8.25 -10.93
N ILE A 64 -3.40 -9.05 -11.52
CA ILE A 64 -3.47 -10.50 -11.28
C ILE A 64 -2.20 -11.21 -11.79
N GLU A 65 -1.66 -10.77 -12.93
CA GLU A 65 -0.42 -11.32 -13.49
C GLU A 65 0.84 -10.87 -12.72
N GLY A 66 0.71 -9.99 -11.72
CA GLY A 66 1.84 -9.47 -10.94
C GLY A 66 2.77 -8.56 -11.74
N LYS A 67 2.30 -8.02 -12.88
CA LYS A 67 3.09 -7.15 -13.78
C LYS A 67 2.97 -5.67 -13.45
N SER A 68 2.08 -5.30 -12.53
CA SER A 68 1.86 -3.92 -12.11
C SER A 68 2.01 -3.78 -10.60
N LEU A 69 2.77 -2.77 -10.15
CA LEU A 69 2.81 -2.38 -8.74
C LEU A 69 1.61 -1.48 -8.42
N ARG A 70 1.48 -0.37 -9.15
CA ARG A 70 0.28 0.47 -9.19
C ARG A 70 0.01 0.90 -10.62
N CYS A 71 -1.28 0.93 -10.96
CA CYS A 71 -1.79 1.46 -12.21
C CYS A 71 -2.60 2.72 -11.92
N LEU A 72 -2.22 3.84 -12.52
CA LEU A 72 -2.99 5.07 -12.46
C LEU A 72 -4.04 5.06 -13.58
N LEU A 73 -5.29 5.38 -13.24
CA LEU A 73 -6.41 5.42 -14.16
C LEU A 73 -6.90 6.86 -14.35
N HIS A 74 -6.86 7.34 -15.59
CA HIS A 74 -7.38 8.66 -15.95
C HIS A 74 -8.80 8.54 -16.50
N LEU A 75 -9.69 9.45 -16.11
CA LEU A 75 -11.05 9.52 -16.66
C LEU A 75 -11.06 10.04 -18.09
#